data_AF-A0A813SM96-F1
#
_entry.id   AF-A0A813SM96-F1
#
_cell.length_a   1.000
_cell.length_b   1.000
_cell.length_c   1.000
_cell.angle_alpha   90.00
_cell.angle_beta   90.00
_cell.angle_gamma   90.00
#
_symmetry.space_group_name_H-M   'P 1'
#
loop_
_entity.id
_entity.type
_entity.pdbx_description
1 polymer ?
#
loop_
_entity_poly.entity_id
_entity_poly.type
_entity_poly.pdbx_seq_one_letter_code
_entity_poly.pdbx_strand_id
1 'polypeptide(L)'
;MASVNKYEYENEQSIDKNLQCIICNEPFIDPVVTPCHHSFCRQCLDKWLQNYNSTCPTCREKIPRNSPVPITLLSFLCMLNQILVKCKLCGQSNIQRGNFQDHIDRNCPKTIDSCSSTNLWNELPGKTETSSSTCTSQLSGYELIESNTATATDNEPLRSW
;
A
#
# COMPACT_ATOMS: atom_id res chain seq x y z
N MET A 1 -3.84 14.77 -0.60
CA MET A 1 -2.45 14.73 -1.09
C MET A 1 -2.29 13.44 -1.87
N ALA A 2 -1.87 13.49 -3.13
CA ALA A 2 -1.66 12.29 -3.94
C ALA A 2 -0.57 11.44 -3.27
N SER A 3 -0.90 10.22 -2.84
CA SER A 3 0.08 9.28 -2.35
C SER A 3 1.08 9.02 -3.46
N VAL A 4 2.29 9.57 -3.32
CA VAL A 4 3.37 9.37 -4.28
C VAL A 4 3.68 7.87 -4.30
N ASN A 5 3.50 7.23 -5.44
CA ASN A 5 3.78 5.82 -5.59
C ASN A 5 5.27 5.58 -5.28
N LYS A 6 5.56 4.76 -4.25
CA LYS A 6 6.91 4.55 -3.68
C LYS A 6 7.83 3.69 -4.57
N TYR A 7 7.28 3.17 -5.66
CA TYR A 7 8.01 2.41 -6.67
C TYR A 7 7.74 2.97 -8.08
N GLU A 8 8.59 2.58 -9.03
CA GLU A 8 8.39 2.71 -10.48
C GLU A 8 8.47 1.33 -11.14
N TYR A 9 7.78 1.11 -12.24
CA TYR A 9 7.90 -0.15 -12.99
C TYR A 9 9.21 -0.15 -13.79
N GLU A 10 9.95 -1.26 -13.78
CA GLU A 10 11.28 -1.28 -14.42
C GLU A 10 11.20 -1.22 -15.94
N ASN A 11 10.18 -1.83 -16.52
CA ASN A 11 9.98 -1.87 -17.97
C ASN A 11 8.48 -1.85 -18.30
N GLU A 12 7.91 -0.64 -18.34
CA GLU A 12 6.48 -0.42 -18.64
C GLU A 12 6.05 -1.02 -19.98
N GLN A 13 6.94 -1.06 -20.97
CA GLN A 13 6.65 -1.58 -22.32
C GLN A 13 6.55 -3.11 -22.34
N SER A 14 7.18 -3.79 -21.38
CA SER A 14 7.14 -5.25 -21.25
C SER A 14 5.92 -5.77 -20.48
N ILE A 15 5.15 -4.87 -19.87
CA ILE A 15 3.97 -5.27 -19.09
C ILE A 15 2.87 -5.70 -20.05
N ASP A 16 2.29 -6.88 -19.79
CA ASP A 16 1.13 -7.36 -20.55
C ASP A 16 -0.04 -6.37 -20.44
N LYS A 17 -0.59 -5.95 -21.58
CA LYS A 17 -1.76 -5.08 -21.68
C LYS A 17 -2.99 -5.67 -20.99
N ASN A 18 -3.08 -7.00 -20.89
CA ASN A 18 -4.14 -7.69 -20.17
C ASN A 18 -4.08 -7.48 -18.65
N LEU A 19 -2.95 -6.99 -18.13
CA LEU A 19 -2.74 -6.64 -16.73
C LEU A 19 -2.89 -5.14 -16.46
N GLN A 20 -3.29 -4.35 -17.46
CA GLN A 20 -3.44 -2.90 -17.37
C GLN A 20 -4.90 -2.45 -17.35
N CYS A 21 -5.19 -1.43 -16.56
CA CYS A 21 -6.50 -0.81 -16.53
C CYS A 21 -6.67 0.17 -17.69
N ILE A 22 -7.76 0.06 -18.45
CA ILE A 22 -8.02 0.93 -19.60
C ILE A 22 -8.29 2.40 -19.25
N ILE A 23 -8.54 2.71 -17.97
CA ILE A 23 -8.82 4.09 -17.53
C ILE A 23 -7.52 4.83 -17.24
N CYS A 24 -6.60 4.23 -16.46
CA CYS A 24 -5.33 4.87 -16.10
C CYS A 24 -4.14 4.44 -16.96
N ASN A 25 -4.30 3.39 -17.78
CA ASN A 25 -3.22 2.75 -18.55
C ASN A 25 -2.04 2.24 -17.71
N GLU A 26 -2.27 1.96 -16.43
CA GLU A 26 -1.29 1.39 -15.51
C GLU A 26 -1.69 -0.03 -15.11
N PRO A 27 -0.75 -0.86 -14.61
CA PRO A 27 -1.08 -2.17 -14.05
C PRO A 27 -2.14 -2.07 -12.96
N PHE A 28 -3.09 -3.01 -12.93
CA PHE A 28 -4.24 -2.92 -12.02
C PHE A 28 -3.85 -2.72 -10.56
N ILE A 29 -4.51 -1.79 -9.86
CA ILE A 29 -4.45 -1.63 -8.41
C ILE A 29 -5.84 -1.95 -7.86
N ASP A 30 -5.91 -2.92 -6.95
CA ASP A 30 -7.17 -3.46 -6.43
C ASP A 30 -8.15 -3.77 -7.58
N PRO A 31 -7.82 -4.76 -8.44
CA PRO A 31 -8.61 -5.05 -9.63
C PRO A 31 -10.02 -5.49 -9.26
N VAL A 32 -11.02 -4.88 -9.90
CA VAL A 32 -12.43 -5.26 -9.80
C VAL A 32 -12.98 -5.63 -11.16
N VAL A 33 -13.96 -6.53 -11.18
CA VAL A 33 -14.68 -6.96 -12.38
C VAL A 33 -16.16 -6.56 -12.28
N THR A 34 -16.69 -6.05 -13.38
CA THR A 34 -18.10 -5.68 -13.53
C THR A 34 -18.95 -6.90 -13.97
N PRO A 35 -20.29 -6.86 -13.85
CA PRO A 35 -21.15 -7.94 -14.36
C PRO A 35 -21.03 -8.19 -15.87
N CYS A 36 -20.64 -7.17 -16.62
CA CYS A 36 -20.35 -7.28 -18.05
C CYS A 36 -18.91 -7.76 -18.34
N HIS A 37 -18.22 -8.31 -17.33
CA HIS A 37 -16.91 -8.96 -17.41
C HIS A 37 -15.75 -8.06 -17.85
N HIS A 38 -15.84 -6.75 -17.61
CA HIS A 38 -14.73 -5.82 -17.82
C HIS A 38 -14.02 -5.49 -16.50
N SER A 39 -12.70 -5.39 -16.57
CA SER A 39 -11.84 -5.22 -15.40
C SER A 39 -11.25 -3.82 -15.31
N PHE A 40 -11.20 -3.27 -14.10
CA PHE A 40 -10.71 -1.92 -13.82
C PHE A 40 -10.00 -1.87 -12.46
N CYS A 41 -9.17 -0.84 -12.21
CA CYS A 41 -8.78 -0.51 -10.84
C CYS A 41 -10.01 -0.05 -10.06
N ARG A 42 -10.16 -0.46 -8.80
CA ARG A 42 -11.28 -0.07 -7.93
C ARG A 42 -11.53 1.44 -7.95
N GLN A 43 -10.49 2.22 -7.67
CA GLN A 43 -10.57 3.69 -7.61
C GLN A 43 -10.90 4.32 -8.97
N CYS A 44 -10.41 3.73 -10.07
CA CYS A 44 -10.69 4.24 -11.41
C CYS A 44 -12.17 4.05 -11.76
N LEU A 45 -12.72 2.87 -11.48
CA LEU A 45 -14.13 2.60 -11.71
C LEU A 45 -15.02 3.42 -10.79
N ASP A 46 -14.70 3.54 -9.50
CA ASP A 46 -15.50 4.33 -8.55
C ASP A 46 -15.60 5.80 -9.00
N LYS A 47 -14.49 6.42 -9.42
CA LYS A 47 -14.48 7.79 -9.98
C LYS A 47 -15.32 7.90 -11.25
N TRP A 48 -15.28 6.89 -12.13
CA TRP A 48 -16.08 6.88 -13.34
C TRP A 48 -17.58 6.79 -13.02
N LEU A 49 -17.98 5.88 -12.13
CA LEU A 49 -19.39 5.66 -11.77
C LEU A 49 -20.03 6.89 -11.11
N GLN A 50 -19.23 7.68 -10.37
CA GLN A 50 -19.66 8.95 -9.78
C GLN A 50 -19.99 10.01 -10.85
N ASN A 51 -19.30 9.98 -11.99
CA ASN A 51 -19.39 11.02 -13.02
C ASN A 51 -20.29 10.64 -14.22
N TYR A 52 -20.47 9.34 -14.51
CA TYR A 52 -21.05 8.87 -15.78
C TYR A 52 -22.21 7.87 -15.62
N ASN A 53 -23.22 8.23 -14.83
CA ASN A 53 -24.51 7.52 -14.71
C ASN A 53 -24.39 6.00 -14.44
N SER A 54 -23.35 5.59 -13.71
CA SER A 54 -23.10 4.19 -13.36
C SER A 54 -23.07 3.23 -14.56
N THR A 55 -22.35 3.58 -15.63
CA THR A 55 -22.17 2.73 -16.82
C THR A 55 -20.75 2.21 -16.97
N CYS A 56 -20.58 1.08 -17.66
CA CYS A 56 -19.27 0.50 -17.96
C CYS A 56 -18.49 1.38 -18.95
N PRO A 57 -17.22 1.76 -18.64
CA PRO A 57 -16.38 2.51 -19.57
C PRO A 57 -16.16 1.83 -20.93
N THR A 58 -16.18 0.50 -20.97
CA THR A 58 -15.87 -0.26 -22.20
C THR A 58 -17.10 -0.50 -23.06
N CYS A 59 -18.16 -1.06 -22.50
CA CYS A 59 -19.35 -1.48 -23.27
C CYS A 59 -20.61 -0.65 -23.00
N ARG A 60 -20.56 0.32 -22.08
CA ARG A 60 -21.66 1.20 -21.68
C ARG A 60 -22.87 0.51 -21.03
N GLU A 61 -22.78 -0.77 -20.71
CA GLU A 61 -23.79 -1.47 -19.92
C GLU A 61 -23.92 -0.84 -18.52
N LYS A 62 -25.15 -0.85 -17.97
CA LYS A 62 -25.39 -0.33 -16.62
C LYS A 62 -24.75 -1.24 -15.57
N ILE A 63 -24.09 -0.59 -14.61
CA ILE A 63 -23.44 -1.24 -13.48
C ILE A 63 -24.32 -1.01 -12.24
N PRO A 64 -24.86 -2.07 -11.61
CA PRO A 64 -25.69 -1.93 -10.42
C PRO A 64 -24.83 -1.53 -9.20
N ARG A 65 -25.43 -0.84 -8.22
CA ARG A 65 -24.69 -0.26 -7.08
C ARG A 65 -23.91 -1.29 -6.23
N ASN A 66 -24.37 -2.54 -6.20
CA ASN A 66 -23.74 -3.64 -5.44
C ASN A 66 -22.80 -4.50 -6.31
N SER A 67 -22.37 -4.01 -7.47
CA SER A 67 -21.42 -4.70 -8.33
C SER A 67 -20.49 -3.65 -8.91
N PRO A 68 -19.26 -3.59 -8.42
CA PRO A 68 -18.24 -4.49 -8.94
C PRO A 68 -17.60 -5.33 -7.84
N VAL A 69 -17.14 -6.53 -8.17
CA VAL A 69 -16.53 -7.46 -7.20
C VAL A 69 -15.01 -7.51 -7.39
N PRO A 70 -14.22 -7.68 -6.30
CA PRO A 70 -12.78 -7.89 -6.42
C PRO A 70 -12.45 -9.12 -7.26
N ILE A 71 -11.42 -9.02 -8.10
CA ILE A 71 -10.88 -10.18 -8.80
C ILE A 71 -10.06 -11.01 -7.81
N THR A 72 -10.56 -12.20 -7.48
CA THR A 72 -9.90 -13.15 -6.56
C THR A 72 -9.17 -14.28 -7.28
N LEU A 73 -9.13 -14.25 -8.62
CA LEU A 73 -8.47 -15.27 -9.43
C LEU A 73 -6.96 -15.27 -9.15
N LEU A 74 -6.49 -16.30 -8.45
CA LEU A 74 -5.11 -16.37 -7.99
C LEU A 74 -4.09 -16.31 -9.14
N SER A 75 -4.35 -16.97 -10.26
CA SER A 75 -3.46 -16.93 -11.43
C SER A 75 -3.27 -15.51 -11.96
N PHE A 76 -4.36 -14.74 -12.06
CA PHE A 76 -4.32 -13.34 -12.47
C PHE A 76 -3.54 -12.47 -11.48
N LEU A 77 -3.81 -12.63 -10.18
CA LEU A 77 -3.11 -11.88 -9.14
C LEU A 77 -1.62 -12.25 -9.07
N CYS A 78 -1.26 -13.52 -9.27
CA CYS A 78 0.13 -13.96 -9.34
C CYS A 78 0.85 -13.30 -10.52
N MET A 79 0.26 -13.28 -11.71
CA MET A 79 0.85 -12.60 -12.87
C MET A 79 1.06 -11.11 -12.60
N LEU A 80 0.05 -10.45 -12.01
CA LEU A 80 0.12 -9.04 -11.65
C LEU A 80 1.20 -8.73 -10.60
N ASN A 81 1.37 -9.62 -9.62
CA ASN A 81 2.33 -9.47 -8.53
C ASN A 81 3.77 -9.77 -8.94
N GLN A 82 3.99 -10.49 -10.04
CA GLN A 82 5.30 -10.82 -10.58
C GLN A 82 5.94 -9.68 -11.40
N ILE A 83 5.19 -8.62 -11.70
CA ILE A 83 5.72 -7.44 -12.40
C ILE A 83 6.86 -6.84 -11.56
N LEU A 84 8.01 -6.60 -12.20
CA LEU A 84 9.18 -6.04 -11.52
C LEU A 84 9.05 -4.53 -11.35
N VAL A 85 9.42 -4.08 -10.16
CA VAL A 85 9.45 -2.68 -9.76
C VAL A 85 10.82 -2.31 -9.21
N LYS A 86 11.14 -1.03 -9.34
CA LYS A 86 12.29 -0.38 -8.73
C LYS A 86 11.84 0.51 -7.59
N CYS A 87 12.51 0.38 -6.45
CA CYS A 87 12.26 1.18 -5.27
C CYS A 87 12.75 2.61 -5.48
N LYS A 88 11.85 3.61 -5.35
CA LYS A 88 12.23 5.03 -5.47
C LYS A 88 12.99 5.56 -4.25
N LEU A 89 12.99 4.82 -3.13
CA LEU A 89 13.68 5.23 -1.91
C LEU A 89 15.17 4.86 -1.96
N CYS A 90 15.48 3.58 -2.20
CA CYS A 90 16.85 3.05 -2.17
C CYS A 90 17.43 2.75 -3.56
N GLY A 91 16.63 2.75 -4.62
CA GLY A 91 17.06 2.43 -5.97
C GLY A 91 17.18 0.93 -6.28
N GLN A 92 16.89 0.04 -5.33
CA GLN A 92 16.92 -1.42 -5.58
C GLN A 92 15.89 -1.81 -6.65
N SER A 93 16.33 -2.73 -7.50
CA SER A 93 15.66 -3.21 -8.71
C SER A 93 15.31 -4.69 -8.58
N ASN A 94 14.58 -5.25 -9.55
CA ASN A 94 14.12 -6.64 -9.61
C ASN A 94 13.24 -7.05 -8.40
N ILE A 95 12.52 -6.10 -7.81
CA ILE A 95 11.58 -6.39 -6.73
C ILE A 95 10.24 -6.75 -7.37
N GLN A 96 9.70 -7.93 -7.06
CA GLN A 96 8.33 -8.25 -7.47
C GLN A 96 7.36 -7.27 -6.80
N ARG A 97 6.41 -6.73 -7.57
CA ARG A 97 5.39 -5.81 -7.08
C ARG A 97 4.69 -6.34 -5.83
N GLY A 98 4.35 -7.63 -5.80
CA GLY A 98 3.71 -8.27 -4.65
C GLY A 98 4.56 -8.29 -3.37
N ASN A 99 5.89 -8.23 -3.52
CA ASN A 99 6.84 -8.27 -2.41
C ASN A 99 7.38 -6.88 -2.04
N PHE A 100 6.93 -5.82 -2.72
CA PHE A 100 7.45 -4.48 -2.50
C PHE A 100 7.24 -3.99 -1.06
N GLN A 101 6.12 -4.36 -0.43
CA GLN A 101 5.87 -4.00 0.97
C GLN A 101 6.86 -4.68 1.91
N ASP A 102 7.15 -5.98 1.74
CA ASP A 102 8.17 -6.69 2.51
C ASP A 102 9.57 -6.10 2.27
N HIS A 103 9.86 -5.63 1.06
CA HIS A 103 11.07 -4.85 0.81
C HIS A 103 11.11 -3.60 1.69
N ILE A 104 10.07 -2.77 1.68
CA ILE A 104 10.01 -1.55 2.50
C ILE A 104 10.16 -1.85 3.99
N ASP A 105 9.55 -2.92 4.49
CA ASP A 105 9.51 -3.19 5.92
C ASP A 105 10.78 -3.86 6.43
N ARG A 106 11.47 -4.66 5.59
CA ARG A 106 12.53 -5.57 6.05
C ARG A 106 13.81 -5.60 5.23
N ASN A 107 13.79 -5.08 4.00
CA ASN A 107 14.97 -5.12 3.13
C ASN A 107 15.48 -3.75 2.62
N CYS A 108 14.71 -2.68 2.75
CA CYS A 108 15.05 -1.37 2.21
C CYS A 108 15.99 -0.60 3.16
N PRO A 109 17.24 -0.28 2.74
CA PRO A 109 18.22 0.41 3.59
C PRO A 109 17.85 1.86 3.95
N LYS A 110 16.79 2.39 3.34
CA LYS A 110 16.32 3.77 3.54
C LYS A 110 15.17 3.88 4.53
N THR A 111 14.58 2.75 4.90
CA THR A 111 13.44 2.69 5.84
C THR A 111 13.79 1.84 7.06
N ILE A 112 14.70 0.88 6.91
CA ILE A 112 15.32 0.21 8.03
C ILE A 112 16.45 1.11 8.50
N ASP A 113 16.31 1.65 9.70
CA ASP A 113 17.41 2.31 10.36
C ASP A 113 18.58 1.32 10.43
N SER A 114 19.61 1.54 9.63
CA SER A 114 20.85 0.80 9.72
C SER A 114 21.59 1.25 10.99
N CYS A 115 21.08 0.89 12.17
CA CYS A 115 21.93 0.83 13.35
C CYS A 115 22.71 -0.49 13.32
N SER A 116 23.49 -0.66 12.26
CA SER A 116 24.69 -1.48 12.29
C SER A 116 25.79 -0.56 12.81
N SER A 117 25.79 -0.29 14.11
CA SER A 117 27.08 -0.13 14.78
C SER A 117 27.82 -1.45 14.55
N THR A 118 28.67 -1.46 13.53
CA THR A 118 29.66 -2.49 13.27
C THR A 118 30.43 -2.72 14.56
N ASN A 119 30.13 -3.81 15.27
CA ASN A 119 31.12 -4.42 16.14
C ASN A 119 32.09 -5.17 15.23
N LEU A 120 32.95 -4.41 14.56
CA LEU A 120 34.19 -4.88 13.95
C LEU A 120 35.29 -3.87 14.29
N TRP A 121 35.98 -4.18 15.41
CA TRP A 121 37.35 -3.83 15.84
C TRP A 121 37.60 -2.32 16.10
N ASN A 122 37.67 -1.79 17.32
CA ASN A 122 38.38 -2.26 18.52
C ASN A 122 39.62 -3.10 18.18
N GLU A 123 40.58 -2.51 17.48
CA GLU A 123 41.97 -2.96 17.61
C GLU A 123 42.55 -2.40 18.92
N LEU A 124 43.15 -3.30 19.72
CA LEU A 124 44.02 -3.08 20.89
C LEU A 124 43.37 -3.08 22.30
N PRO A 125 44.13 -3.56 23.32
CA PRO A 125 43.70 -4.67 24.17
C PRO A 125 43.09 -4.24 25.50
N GLY A 126 42.22 -5.12 26.03
CA GLY A 126 41.98 -5.22 27.48
C GLY A 126 40.70 -4.59 28.00
N LYS A 127 39.51 -5.06 27.56
CA LYS A 127 38.26 -4.79 28.28
C LYS A 127 37.37 -6.03 28.33
N THR A 128 37.14 -6.51 29.54
CA THR A 128 36.18 -7.56 29.90
C THR A 128 34.76 -6.99 30.00
N GLU A 129 33.81 -7.81 29.58
CA GLU A 129 32.40 -7.54 29.33
C GLU A 129 31.58 -7.28 30.61
N THR A 130 30.54 -6.43 30.51
CA THR A 130 29.15 -6.76 30.91
C THR A 130 28.18 -5.61 30.60
N SER A 131 27.01 -6.02 30.13
CA SER A 131 25.89 -5.32 29.47
C SER A 131 25.08 -4.32 30.32
N SER A 132 24.59 -3.25 29.69
CA SER A 132 23.15 -3.01 29.46
C SER A 132 22.89 -1.68 28.73
N SER A 133 22.13 -1.79 27.65
CA SER A 133 21.73 -0.75 26.71
C SER A 133 20.28 -0.31 26.97
N THR A 134 19.99 0.98 26.79
CA THR A 134 18.62 1.43 26.50
C THR A 134 18.70 2.49 25.42
N CYS A 135 18.22 2.13 24.24
CA CYS A 135 18.18 2.97 23.05
C CYS A 135 16.93 3.88 23.12
N THR A 136 17.13 5.19 23.20
CA THR A 136 16.07 6.20 23.11
C THR A 136 15.98 6.71 21.68
N SER A 137 15.13 6.11 20.85
CA SER A 137 14.78 6.66 19.53
C SER A 137 13.63 7.67 19.67
N GLN A 138 13.98 8.95 19.82
CA GLN A 138 13.15 10.10 19.48
C GLN A 138 13.96 10.86 18.41
N LEU A 139 13.43 11.16 17.22
CA LEU A 139 12.47 12.22 16.88
C LEU A 139 12.13 12.04 15.39
N SER A 140 11.03 12.50 14.79
CA SER A 140 9.80 13.18 15.18
C SER A 140 8.98 13.33 13.88
N GLY A 141 7.67 13.51 13.98
CA GLY A 141 6.87 13.97 12.82
C GLY A 141 5.44 13.48 12.68
N TYR A 142 4.74 13.14 13.76
CA TYR A 142 3.29 13.33 13.79
C TYR A 142 2.87 13.72 15.22
N GLU A 143 2.25 14.90 15.34
CA GLU A 143 1.73 15.41 16.61
C GLU A 143 0.56 14.53 17.07
N LEU A 144 0.68 14.02 18.29
CA LEU A 144 -0.43 13.47 19.05
C LEU A 144 -1.18 14.64 19.70
N ILE A 145 -2.45 14.77 19.37
CA ILE A 145 -3.37 15.62 20.13
C ILE A 145 -3.70 14.85 21.41
N GLU A 146 -3.18 15.33 22.55
CA GLU A 146 -3.50 14.78 23.86
C GLU A 146 -4.94 15.08 24.28
N SER A 147 -5.55 14.05 24.85
CA SER A 147 -6.85 13.97 25.52
C SER A 147 -6.94 14.81 26.79
N ASN A 148 -8.13 15.31 27.11
CA ASN A 148 -8.68 15.46 28.47
C ASN A 148 -10.20 15.70 28.33
N THR A 149 -11.14 15.25 29.15
CA THR A 149 -11.23 14.35 30.32
C THR A 149 -12.72 14.09 30.52
N ALA A 150 -13.07 12.93 31.09
CA ALA A 150 -14.43 12.52 31.39
C ALA A 150 -15.19 13.47 32.34
N THR A 151 -16.50 13.59 32.14
CA THR A 151 -17.47 13.73 33.25
C THR A 151 -18.66 12.82 32.98
N ALA A 152 -18.96 11.96 33.94
CA ALA A 152 -20.17 11.15 34.01
C ALA A 152 -21.19 11.89 34.87
N THR A 153 -22.47 11.92 34.43
CA THR A 153 -23.63 11.97 35.33
C THR A 153 -24.83 11.33 34.64
N ASP A 154 -25.50 10.47 35.41
CA ASP A 154 -26.63 9.61 35.08
C ASP A 154 -27.95 10.37 34.80
N ASN A 155 -28.79 9.82 33.90
CA ASN A 155 -30.20 9.40 34.12
C ASN A 155 -31.03 9.29 32.81
N GLU A 156 -31.72 8.15 32.68
CA GLU A 156 -32.87 7.81 31.82
C GLU A 156 -34.12 8.74 32.07
N PRO A 157 -35.33 8.60 31.45
CA PRO A 157 -35.85 7.57 30.51
C PRO A 157 -36.82 8.02 29.36
N LEU A 158 -37.17 7.05 28.48
CA LEU A 158 -38.43 6.83 27.70
C LEU A 158 -38.92 7.95 26.73
N ARG A 159 -39.36 7.73 25.47
CA ARG A 159 -40.39 6.81 24.97
C ARG A 159 -40.55 6.93 23.42
N SER A 160 -40.90 5.81 22.78
CA SER A 160 -41.80 5.61 21.62
C SER A 160 -42.19 6.77 20.68
N TRP A 161 -42.00 6.58 19.36
CA TRP A 161 -43.03 6.14 18.41
C TRP A 161 -42.40 5.50 17.18
#